data_AF-A0A9R1NZD4-F1
#
_entry.id   AF-A0A9R1NZD4-F1
#
_cell.length_a   1.000
_cell.length_b   1.000
_cell.length_c   1.000
_cell.angle_alpha   90.00
_cell.angle_beta   90.00
_cell.angle_gamma   90.00
#
_symmetry.space_group_name_H-M   'P 1'
#
loop_
_entity.id
_entity.type
_entity.pdbx_description
1 polymer ?
#
loop_
_entity_poly.entity_id
_entity_poly.type
_entity_poly.pdbx_seq_one_letter_code
_entity_poly.pdbx_strand_id
1 'polypeptide(L)'
;MGGSSVCDGTLSLDEFNASAKALVTKWRGIDVDALPDWEWRPCCKMGVPSETEGFVALEGVYRIRAGGQVEESSDDPVPDDGAEHDTLVQSSRDNVHLYDFHIVYSFSYKVPVLYFQGLQ
;
A
#
# COMPACT_ATOMS: atom_id res chain seq x y z
N MET A 1 24.77 -32.06 -12.80
CA MET A 1 23.40 -31.76 -13.24
C MET A 1 22.86 -30.68 -12.32
N GLY A 2 22.69 -29.46 -12.84
CA GLY A 2 22.24 -28.32 -12.05
C GLY A 2 20.78 -28.50 -11.66
N GLY A 3 20.51 -28.63 -10.37
CA GLY A 3 19.15 -28.53 -9.86
C GLY A 3 18.70 -27.09 -10.09
N SER A 4 17.88 -26.88 -11.11
CA SER A 4 17.03 -25.70 -11.17
C SER A 4 16.14 -25.78 -9.93
N SER A 5 16.47 -25.04 -8.88
CA SER A 5 15.53 -24.81 -7.79
C SER A 5 14.30 -24.20 -8.44
N VAL A 6 13.26 -25.02 -8.61
CA VAL A 6 11.95 -24.54 -9.04
C VAL A 6 11.58 -23.51 -7.99
N CYS A 7 11.62 -22.24 -8.36
CA CYS A 7 11.18 -21.15 -7.51
C CYS A 7 9.66 -21.32 -7.42
N ASP A 8 9.22 -22.02 -6.37
CA ASP A 8 7.81 -22.32 -6.12
C ASP A 8 7.05 -21.09 -5.58
N GLY A 9 7.71 -19.94 -5.53
CA GLY A 9 7.19 -18.69 -5.00
C GLY A 9 7.01 -18.69 -3.50
N THR A 10 7.37 -19.79 -2.81
CA THR A 10 7.32 -19.86 -1.36
C THR A 10 8.56 -19.27 -0.75
N LEU A 11 8.43 -18.90 0.51
CA LEU A 11 9.46 -18.24 1.26
C LEU A 11 9.33 -18.68 2.73
N SER A 12 10.44 -18.98 3.40
CA SER A 12 10.43 -19.40 4.80
C SER A 12 10.15 -18.23 5.74
N LEU A 13 9.76 -18.51 6.98
CA LEU A 13 9.54 -17.46 7.99
C LEU A 13 10.80 -16.61 8.22
N ASP A 14 11.98 -17.22 8.24
CA ASP A 14 13.24 -16.50 8.46
C ASP A 14 13.60 -15.61 7.27
N GLU A 15 13.40 -16.09 6.04
CA GLU A 15 13.53 -15.28 4.82
C GLU A 15 12.53 -14.12 4.81
N PHE A 16 11.35 -14.32 5.42
CA PHE A 16 10.28 -13.32 5.45
C PHE A 16 10.71 -12.21 6.38
N ASN A 17 11.12 -12.59 7.59
CA ASN A 17 11.63 -11.68 8.60
C ASN A 17 12.84 -10.89 8.08
N ALA A 18 13.77 -11.55 7.40
CA ALA A 18 14.94 -10.92 6.82
C ALA A 18 14.54 -9.90 5.73
N SER A 19 13.63 -10.30 4.83
CA SER A 19 13.15 -9.45 3.73
C SER A 19 12.32 -8.26 4.25
N ALA A 20 11.48 -8.49 5.26
CA ALA A 20 10.68 -7.47 5.92
C ALA A 20 11.54 -6.42 6.63
N LYS A 21 12.56 -6.84 7.40
CA LYS A 21 13.53 -5.92 8.02
C LYS A 21 14.35 -5.16 6.97
N ALA A 22 14.71 -5.83 5.88
CA ALA A 22 15.38 -5.19 4.75
C ALA A 22 14.48 -4.15 4.05
N LEU A 23 13.18 -4.41 3.91
CA LEU A 23 12.21 -3.46 3.36
C LEU A 23 12.18 -2.18 4.18
N VAL A 24 11.98 -2.30 5.50
CA VAL A 24 11.98 -1.16 6.45
C VAL A 24 13.26 -0.34 6.34
N THR A 25 14.42 -1.02 6.28
CA THR A 25 15.72 -0.35 6.21
C THR A 25 15.93 0.37 4.89
N LYS A 26 15.57 -0.28 3.76
CA LYS A 26 15.78 0.28 2.43
C LYS A 26 14.79 1.40 2.12
N TRP A 27 13.54 1.28 2.57
CA TRP A 27 12.51 2.29 2.35
C TRP A 27 12.90 3.65 2.92
N ARG A 28 13.47 3.68 4.13
CA ARG A 28 13.98 4.89 4.77
C ARG A 28 15.06 5.62 3.94
N GLY A 29 15.77 4.90 3.08
CA GLY A 29 16.76 5.47 2.18
C GLY A 29 16.19 6.04 0.88
N ILE A 30 14.89 5.82 0.63
CA ILE A 30 14.18 6.37 -0.53
C ILE A 30 13.48 7.64 -0.05
N ASP A 31 13.88 8.77 -0.61
CA ASP A 31 13.26 10.06 -0.31
C ASP A 31 11.90 10.15 -1.02
N VAL A 32 10.87 9.63 -0.37
CA VAL A 32 9.48 9.75 -0.81
C VAL A 32 8.76 10.67 0.16
N ASP A 33 8.89 11.98 -0.05
CA ASP A 33 8.29 13.04 0.80
C ASP A 33 6.79 12.86 1.10
N ALA A 34 6.09 12.03 0.31
CA ALA A 34 4.65 11.85 0.39
C ALA A 34 4.19 10.57 1.12
N LEU A 35 5.08 9.64 1.49
CA LEU A 35 4.68 8.36 2.08
C LEU A 35 5.21 8.17 3.50
N PRO A 36 4.42 7.57 4.40
CA PRO A 36 4.92 7.17 5.71
C PRO A 36 6.01 6.09 5.58
N ASP A 37 6.71 5.84 6.68
CA ASP A 37 7.71 4.78 6.76
C ASP A 37 7.05 3.42 7.01
N TRP A 38 7.62 2.37 6.43
CA TRP A 38 7.33 1.01 6.85
C TRP A 38 7.96 0.73 8.21
N GLU A 39 7.20 0.12 9.11
CA GLU A 39 7.64 -0.23 10.47
C GLU A 39 7.55 -1.73 10.71
N TRP A 40 8.59 -2.31 11.30
CA TRP A 40 8.56 -3.69 11.79
C TRP A 40 7.84 -3.76 13.13
N ARG A 41 6.82 -4.62 13.25
CA ARG A 41 6.07 -4.83 14.49
C ARG A 41 6.15 -6.30 14.93
N PRO A 42 6.64 -6.59 16.15
CA PRO A 42 6.65 -7.94 16.67
C PRO A 42 5.23 -8.42 16.97
N CYS A 43 4.96 -9.69 16.70
CA CYS A 43 3.70 -10.33 17.08
C CYS A 43 3.67 -10.56 18.60
N CYS A 44 2.60 -10.15 19.27
CA CYS A 44 2.40 -10.45 20.68
C CYS A 44 1.62 -11.76 20.83
N LYS A 45 2.28 -12.81 21.33
CA LYS A 45 1.59 -14.03 21.76
C LYS A 45 1.47 -13.99 23.29
N MET A 46 0.25 -14.09 23.82
CA MET A 46 0.00 -14.08 25.27
C MET A 46 0.54 -12.83 26.01
N GLY A 47 0.62 -11.68 25.32
CA GLY A 47 1.14 -10.43 25.89
C GLY A 47 2.67 -10.34 25.94
N VAL A 48 3.40 -11.34 25.43
CA VAL A 48 4.86 -11.28 25.26
C VAL A 48 5.19 -11.03 23.79
N PRO A 49 5.96 -9.97 23.45
CA PRO A 49 6.43 -9.74 22.08
C PRO A 49 7.32 -10.89 21.62
N SER A 50 7.09 -11.39 20.41
CA SER A 50 7.98 -12.33 19.75
C SER A 50 9.12 -11.60 19.07
N GLU A 51 10.36 -11.97 19.38
CA GLU A 51 11.57 -11.46 18.69
C GLU A 51 11.70 -11.99 17.25
N THR A 52 11.05 -13.13 16.97
CA THR A 52 11.20 -13.91 15.73
C THR A 52 9.95 -13.95 14.86
N GLU A 53 8.82 -13.44 15.34
CA GLU A 53 7.59 -13.37 14.54
C GLU A 53 7.07 -11.94 14.56
N GLY A 54 6.73 -11.42 13.39
CA GLY A 54 6.22 -10.07 13.24
C GLY A 54 5.61 -9.84 11.88
N PHE A 55 5.24 -8.59 11.65
CA PHE A 55 4.69 -8.10 10.40
C PHE A 55 5.24 -6.70 10.12
N VAL A 56 5.07 -6.23 8.89
CA VAL A 56 5.42 -4.86 8.53
C VAL A 56 4.15 -4.05 8.36
N ALA A 57 4.10 -2.88 8.97
CA ALA A 57 2.98 -1.94 8.88
C ALA A 57 3.42 -0.68 8.14
N LEU A 58 2.55 -0.15 7.30
CA LEU A 58 2.64 1.18 6.72
C LEU A 58 1.29 1.85 6.95
N GLU A 59 1.24 2.71 7.96
CA GLU A 59 -0.01 3.30 8.46
C GLU A 59 -0.08 4.77 8.07
N GLY A 60 -1.30 5.29 7.89
CA GLY A 60 -1.51 6.71 7.64
C GLY A 60 -1.13 7.17 6.24
N VAL A 61 -1.18 6.28 5.24
CA VAL A 61 -0.94 6.66 3.84
C VAL A 61 -2.10 7.55 3.39
N TYR A 62 -1.83 8.85 3.26
CA TYR A 62 -2.82 9.82 2.83
C TYR A 62 -2.85 9.88 1.30
N ARG A 63 -4.04 9.75 0.72
CA ARG A 63 -4.24 10.02 -0.71
C ARG A 63 -5.20 11.19 -0.84
N ILE A 64 -4.66 12.35 -1.19
CA ILE A 64 -5.48 13.45 -1.70
C ILE A 64 -5.95 12.99 -3.08
N ARG A 65 -7.26 12.94 -3.29
CA ARG A 65 -7.81 12.75 -4.63
C ARG A 65 -7.37 13.95 -5.46
N ALA A 66 -6.29 13.82 -6.22
CA ALA A 66 -6.02 14.74 -7.31
C ALA A 66 -7.29 14.72 -8.18
N GLY A 67 -7.94 15.88 -8.30
CA GLY A 67 -9.20 16.02 -9.02
C GLY A 67 -9.07 15.46 -10.44
N GLY A 68 -10.13 14.79 -10.88
CA GLY A 68 -10.23 14.28 -12.25
C GLY A 68 -9.64 12.88 -12.41
N GLN A 69 -10.50 11.88 -12.35
CA GLN A 69 -10.29 10.71 -13.18
C GLN A 69 -10.14 11.22 -14.61
N VAL A 70 -9.07 10.82 -15.30
CA VAL A 70 -8.99 10.91 -16.75
C VAL A 70 -10.15 10.09 -17.29
N GLU A 71 -11.26 10.75 -17.61
CA GLU A 71 -12.24 10.19 -18.52
C GLU A 71 -11.56 10.17 -19.89
N GLU A 72 -11.08 9.01 -20.29
CA GLU A 72 -10.88 8.69 -21.70
C GLU A 72 -12.27 8.62 -22.35
N SER A 73 -12.86 9.79 -22.62
CA SER A 73 -13.99 9.91 -23.53
C SER A 73 -13.42 10.17 -24.92
N SER A 74 -13.29 9.11 -25.70
CA SER A 74 -13.16 9.24 -27.15
C SER A 74 -14.52 9.71 -27.69
N ASP A 75 -14.66 11.00 -27.99
CA ASP A 75 -15.48 11.47 -29.11
C ASP A 75 -15.17 12.95 -29.45
N ASP A 76 -15.13 13.22 -30.75
CA ASP A 76 -14.66 14.42 -31.47
C ASP A 76 -15.32 15.77 -31.08
N PRO A 77 -14.67 16.93 -31.40
CA PRO A 77 -15.11 18.24 -30.94
C PRO A 77 -16.18 18.86 -31.85
N VAL A 78 -17.22 19.44 -31.24
CA VAL A 78 -18.09 20.44 -31.87
C VAL A 78 -18.04 21.71 -31.01
N PRO A 79 -17.63 22.88 -31.55
CA PRO A 79 -17.73 24.13 -30.82
C PRO A 79 -19.02 24.83 -31.24
N ASP A 80 -19.95 25.07 -30.32
CA ASP A 80 -20.82 26.23 -30.44
C ASP A 80 -21.46 26.68 -29.11
N ASP A 81 -21.28 27.98 -28.89
CA ASP A 81 -22.06 28.97 -28.15
C ASP A 81 -22.51 28.77 -26.69
N GLY A 82 -21.97 29.65 -25.83
CA GLY A 82 -22.80 30.55 -25.01
C GLY A 82 -23.74 29.94 -23.98
N ALA A 83 -23.21 29.42 -22.87
CA ALA A 83 -23.94 29.40 -21.61
C ALA A 83 -22.97 29.33 -20.42
N GLU A 84 -22.77 30.50 -19.83
CA GLU A 84 -22.26 30.71 -18.47
C GLU A 84 -23.13 29.95 -17.44
N HIS A 85 -22.86 28.66 -17.30
CA HIS A 85 -23.47 27.81 -16.29
C HIS A 85 -22.51 27.74 -15.10
N ASP A 86 -22.59 28.76 -14.25
CA ASP A 86 -21.87 28.89 -12.98
C ASP A 86 -22.48 27.94 -11.93
N THR A 87 -22.50 26.64 -12.25
CA THR A 87 -22.85 25.58 -11.31
C THR A 87 -21.56 25.02 -10.76
N LEU A 88 -21.01 25.74 -9.78
CA LEU A 88 -20.01 25.21 -8.86
C LEU A 88 -20.67 24.09 -8.03
N VAL A 89 -20.79 22.93 -8.66
CA VAL A 89 -21.22 21.66 -8.07
C VAL A 89 -20.21 21.33 -6.99
N GLN A 90 -20.65 21.50 -5.74
CA GLN A 90 -20.12 20.92 -4.52
C GLN A 90 -18.63 20.56 -4.59
N SER A 91 -17.76 21.48 -4.17
CA SER A 91 -16.43 21.10 -3.69
C SER A 91 -16.63 20.05 -2.61
N SER A 92 -16.49 18.80 -3.03
CA SER A 92 -16.59 17.64 -2.16
C SER A 92 -15.58 17.87 -1.05
N ARG A 93 -16.10 18.12 0.16
CA ARG A 93 -15.36 18.12 1.43
C ARG A 93 -14.19 17.15 1.30
N ASP A 94 -12.98 17.65 1.51
CA ASP A 94 -11.71 16.93 1.46
C ASP A 94 -11.87 15.43 1.65
N ASN A 95 -12.03 14.68 0.56
CA ASN A 95 -12.13 13.21 0.60
C ASN A 95 -10.70 12.69 0.76
N VAL A 96 -10.11 12.95 1.93
CA VAL A 96 -8.82 12.40 2.32
C VAL A 96 -9.08 10.93 2.60
N HIS A 97 -8.57 10.07 1.74
CA HIS A 97 -8.57 8.64 2.00
C HIS A 97 -7.29 8.29 2.74
N LEU A 98 -7.43 7.72 3.92
CA LEU A 98 -6.32 7.23 4.72
C LEU A 98 -6.27 5.71 4.62
N TYR A 99 -5.08 5.17 4.38
CA TYR A 99 -4.89 3.74 4.20
C TYR A 99 -3.81 3.20 5.10
N ASP A 100 -4.10 2.04 5.67
CA ASP A 100 -3.13 1.22 6.39
C ASP A 100 -2.86 -0.06 5.61
N PHE A 101 -1.57 -0.41 5.50
CA PHE A 101 -1.09 -1.59 4.83
C PHE A 101 -0.33 -2.47 5.80
N HIS A 102 -0.66 -3.77 5.81
CA HIS A 102 0.02 -4.74 6.66
C HIS A 102 0.53 -5.91 5.82
N ILE A 103 1.82 -6.21 5.91
CA ILE A 103 2.42 -7.39 5.26
C ILE A 103 2.66 -8.45 6.33
N VAL A 104 1.96 -9.57 6.23
CA VAL A 104 1.99 -10.67 7.21
C VAL A 104 2.41 -11.97 6.53
N TYR A 105 3.17 -12.80 7.22
CA TYR A 105 3.52 -14.13 6.72
C TYR A 105 2.37 -15.12 6.90
N SER A 106 1.95 -15.77 5.81
CA SER A 106 0.98 -16.87 5.87
C SER A 106 1.70 -18.21 6.01
N PHE A 107 1.55 -18.87 7.16
CA PHE A 107 2.13 -20.20 7.39
C PHE A 107 1.54 -21.30 6.49
N SER A 108 0.26 -21.17 6.13
CA SER A 108 -0.44 -22.15 5.29
C SER A 108 0.08 -22.16 3.86
N TYR A 109 0.37 -20.98 3.31
CA TYR A 109 0.79 -20.80 1.92
C TYR A 109 2.29 -20.52 1.78
N LYS A 110 2.98 -20.24 2.89
CA LYS A 110 4.41 -19.88 2.95
C LYS A 110 4.75 -18.68 2.08
N VAL A 111 3.91 -17.65 2.11
CA VAL A 111 4.06 -16.43 1.31
C VAL A 111 3.71 -15.19 2.13
N PRO A 112 4.25 -14.01 1.79
CA PRO A 112 3.78 -12.75 2.31
C PRO A 112 2.37 -12.42 1.79
N VAL A 113 1.51 -11.90 2.67
CA VAL A 113 0.15 -11.47 2.36
C VAL A 113 0.01 -9.99 2.73
N LEU A 114 -0.48 -9.19 1.79
CA LEU A 114 -0.76 -7.77 1.99
C LEU A 114 -2.23 -7.58 2.36
N TYR A 115 -2.48 -7.00 3.52
CA TYR A 115 -3.78 -6.48 3.91
C TYR A 115 -3.81 -4.97 3.67
N PHE A 116 -4.96 -4.50 3.22
CA PHE A 116 -5.23 -3.09 2.97
C PHE A 116 -6.51 -2.70 3.70
N GLN A 117 -6.43 -1.64 4.49
CA GLN A 117 -7.55 -1.13 5.26
C GLN A 117 -7.73 0.36 4.92
N GLY A 118 -8.90 0.70 4.37
CA GLY A 118 -9.33 2.09 4.23
C GLY A 118 -9.95 2.59 5.53
N LEU A 119 -9.50 3.74 5.99
CA LEU A 119 -10.07 4.47 7.12
C LEU A 119 -10.93 5.61 6.56
N GLN A 120 -12.14 5.77 7.12
CA GLN A 120 -13.14 6.76 6.71
C GLN A 120 -13.54 7.64 7.89
#